data_AF-A0A6C0IL96-F1
#
_entry.id   AF-A0A6C0IL96-F1
#
_cell.length_a   1.000
_cell.length_b   1.000
_cell.length_c   1.000
_cell.angle_alpha   90.00
_cell.angle_beta   90.00
_cell.angle_gamma   90.00
#
_symmetry.space_group_name_H-M   'P 1'
#
loop_
_entity.id
_entity.type
_entity.pdbx_description
1 polymer ?
#
loop_
_entity_poly.entity_id
_entity_poly.type
_entity_poly.pdbx_seq_one_letter_code
_entity_poly.pdbx_strand_id
1 'polypeptide(L)'
;MIHSYQFIRLYVLKCYNNNQPLPEINEKFILYCIKTLGVRSNQGAKSKDTDLLETLQEFYNKEYQPLLNHEKTKLKNTTFLLPYLATQLHTSLSNNTQERFIQHFLRFINKT
;
A
#
# COMPACT_ATOMS: atom_id res chain seq x y z
N MET A 1 -0.60 -1.26 10.28
CA MET A 1 -1.14 -0.03 9.67
C MET A 1 -0.05 0.90 9.14
N ILE A 2 0.97 1.27 9.95
CA ILE A 2 2.07 2.14 9.49
C ILE A 2 2.77 1.61 8.23
N HIS A 3 3.07 0.31 8.19
CA HIS A 3 3.71 -0.33 7.04
C HIS A 3 2.85 -0.30 5.78
N SER A 4 1.51 -0.28 5.89
CA SER A 4 0.63 -0.15 4.72
C SER A 4 0.82 1.21 4.04
N TYR A 5 0.88 2.30 4.81
CA TYR A 5 1.17 3.63 4.27
C TYR A 5 2.58 3.71 3.68
N GLN A 6 3.59 3.18 4.37
CA GLN A 6 4.98 3.19 3.89
C GLN A 6 5.13 2.38 2.60
N PHE A 7 4.51 1.21 2.53
CA PHE A 7 4.51 0.35 1.36
C PHE A 7 3.89 1.03 0.15
N ILE A 8 2.70 1.64 0.32
CA ILE A 8 2.04 2.41 -0.75
C ILE A 8 2.92 3.55 -1.23
N ARG A 9 3.48 4.35 -0.31
CA ARG A 9 4.35 5.49 -0.66
C ARG A 9 5.60 5.04 -1.42
N LEU A 10 6.27 3.99 -0.95
CA LEU A 10 7.48 3.49 -1.60
C LEU A 10 7.17 2.88 -2.97
N TYR A 11 6.05 2.18 -3.10
CA TYR A 11 5.61 1.62 -4.39
C TYR A 11 5.30 2.73 -5.41
N VAL A 12 4.59 3.78 -5.01
CA VAL A 12 4.33 4.95 -5.88
C VAL A 12 5.65 5.61 -6.30
N LEU A 13 6.60 5.76 -5.36
CA LEU A 13 7.91 6.33 -5.66
C LEU A 13 8.71 5.47 -6.65
N LYS A 14 8.70 4.14 -6.49
CA LYS A 14 9.28 3.20 -7.45
C LYS A 14 8.67 3.40 -8.84
N CYS A 15 7.34 3.43 -8.95
CA CYS A 15 6.68 3.59 -10.24
C CYS A 15 7.09 4.91 -10.90
N TYR A 16 7.12 6.01 -10.12
CA TYR A 16 7.58 7.31 -10.58
C TYR A 16 9.03 7.27 -11.10
N ASN A 17 9.96 6.73 -10.30
CA ASN A 17 11.38 6.66 -10.65
C ASN A 17 11.67 5.78 -11.88
N ASN A 18 10.83 4.77 -12.12
CA ASN A 18 10.98 3.84 -13.23
C ASN A 18 10.13 4.22 -14.46
N ASN A 19 9.52 5.41 -14.47
CA ASN A 19 8.61 5.86 -15.53
C ASN A 19 7.45 4.88 -15.81
N GLN A 20 7.01 4.16 -14.78
CA GLN A 20 5.85 3.28 -14.84
C GLN A 20 4.58 4.09 -14.54
N PRO A 21 3.40 3.68 -15.06
CA PRO A 21 2.15 4.32 -14.70
C PRO A 21 1.93 4.28 -13.19
N LEU A 22 1.54 5.42 -12.62
CA LEU A 22 1.24 5.49 -11.19
C LEU A 22 -0.01 4.64 -10.89
N PRO A 23 -0.02 3.90 -9.78
CA PRO A 23 -1.18 3.10 -9.42
C PRO A 23 -2.36 3.99 -9.03
N GLU A 24 -3.57 3.57 -9.40
CA GLU A 24 -4.79 4.14 -8.85
C GLU A 24 -4.94 3.66 -7.40
N ILE A 25 -4.86 4.59 -6.44
CA ILE A 25 -4.92 4.29 -5.01
C ILE A 25 -6.38 4.12 -4.57
N ASN A 26 -7.05 3.07 -5.06
CA ASN A 26 -8.40 2.70 -4.65
C ASN A 26 -8.38 1.65 -3.51
N GLU A 27 -9.54 1.37 -2.91
CA GLU A 27 -9.65 0.42 -1.79
C GLU A 27 -9.15 -0.99 -2.15
N LYS A 28 -9.36 -1.42 -3.39
CA LYS A 28 -8.89 -2.72 -3.89
C LYS A 28 -7.36 -2.76 -3.86
N PHE A 29 -6.69 -1.75 -4.42
CA PHE A 29 -5.23 -1.65 -4.39
C PHE A 29 -4.70 -1.68 -2.95
N ILE A 30 -5.26 -0.86 -2.07
CA ILE A 30 -4.86 -0.80 -0.66
C ILE A 30 -5.04 -2.15 0.05
N LEU A 31 -6.17 -2.82 -0.18
CA LEU A 31 -6.43 -4.15 0.39
C LEU A 31 -5.36 -5.17 -0.05
N TYR A 32 -4.91 -5.10 -1.31
CA TYR A 32 -3.87 -5.98 -1.82
C TYR A 32 -2.50 -5.64 -1.20
N CYS A 33 -2.16 -4.36 -1.02
CA CYS A 33 -0.97 -3.96 -0.27
C CYS A 33 -0.97 -4.54 1.16
N ILE A 34 -2.10 -4.44 1.88
CA ILE A 34 -2.23 -5.02 3.23
C ILE A 34 -2.03 -6.55 3.19
N LYS A 35 -2.62 -7.24 2.20
CA LYS A 35 -2.46 -8.69 2.04
C LYS A 35 -1.01 -9.09 1.78
N THR A 36 -0.29 -8.35 0.93
CA THR A 36 1.13 -8.62 0.62
C THR A 36 2.03 -8.52 1.85
N LEU A 37 1.76 -7.54 2.72
CA LEU A 37 2.47 -7.34 3.99
C LEU A 37 2.16 -8.40 5.04
N GLY A 38 1.19 -9.28 4.79
CA GLY A 38 0.73 -10.25 5.76
C GLY A 38 0.89 -11.70 5.33
N VAL A 39 0.84 -12.59 6.32
CA VAL A 39 0.74 -14.04 6.09
C VAL A 39 -0.73 -14.44 6.20
N ARG A 40 -1.27 -14.97 5.11
CA ARG A 40 -2.59 -15.62 5.07
C ARG A 40 -2.41 -17.14 5.21
N SER A 41 -3.38 -17.81 5.85
CA SER A 41 -3.52 -19.27 5.76
C SER A 41 -3.96 -19.66 4.34
N ASN A 42 -3.36 -20.70 3.75
CA ASN A 42 -3.69 -21.23 2.41
C ASN A 42 -5.13 -21.74 2.27
N GLN A 43 -5.96 -21.58 3.29
CA GLN A 43 -7.37 -21.94 3.30
C GLN A 43 -8.23 -20.80 2.69
N GLY A 44 -9.09 -21.18 1.73
CA GLY A 44 -10.10 -20.32 1.11
C GLY A 44 -9.82 -19.91 -0.35
N ALA A 45 -10.72 -19.10 -0.92
CA ALA A 45 -10.67 -18.73 -2.34
C ALA A 45 -9.39 -17.96 -2.72
N LYS A 46 -8.85 -18.28 -3.90
CA LYS A 46 -7.73 -17.58 -4.54
C LYS A 46 -8.16 -16.17 -4.97
N SER A 47 -7.22 -15.24 -4.99
CA SER A 47 -7.49 -13.86 -5.43
C SER A 47 -7.89 -13.84 -6.90
N LYS A 48 -8.85 -12.98 -7.28
CA LYS A 48 -9.30 -12.84 -8.68
C LYS A 48 -8.30 -12.09 -9.56
N ASP A 49 -7.43 -11.28 -8.96
CA ASP A 49 -6.46 -10.44 -9.65
C ASP A 49 -5.05 -10.92 -9.29
N THR A 50 -4.56 -11.89 -10.05
CA THR A 50 -3.26 -12.54 -9.81
C THR A 50 -2.11 -11.59 -10.10
N ASP A 51 -2.20 -10.82 -11.17
CA ASP A 51 -1.08 -10.06 -11.73
C ASP A 51 -0.68 -8.90 -10.82
N LEU A 52 -1.67 -8.16 -10.29
CA LEU A 52 -1.42 -7.09 -9.32
C LEU A 52 -0.81 -7.67 -8.03
N LEU A 53 -1.34 -8.80 -7.53
CA LEU A 53 -0.85 -9.40 -6.30
C LEU A 53 0.59 -9.90 -6.45
N GLU A 54 0.91 -10.53 -7.59
CA GLU A 54 2.26 -10.99 -7.92
C GLU A 54 3.22 -9.81 -8.02
N THR A 55 2.85 -8.74 -8.72
CA THR A 55 3.65 -7.52 -8.84
C THR A 55 3.98 -6.92 -7.47
N LEU A 56 2.96 -6.79 -6.60
CA LEU A 56 3.15 -6.27 -5.24
C LEU A 56 4.00 -7.24 -4.39
N GLN A 57 3.84 -8.54 -4.57
CA GLN A 57 4.61 -9.54 -3.84
C GLN A 57 6.08 -9.57 -4.27
N GLU A 58 6.36 -9.39 -5.55
CA GLU A 58 7.70 -9.23 -6.09
C GLU A 58 8.36 -7.97 -5.53
N PHE A 59 7.67 -6.84 -5.59
CA PHE A 59 8.13 -5.58 -4.99
C PHE A 59 8.43 -5.74 -3.48
N TYR A 60 7.55 -6.43 -2.75
CA TYR A 60 7.76 -6.72 -1.34
C TYR A 60 9.06 -7.50 -1.12
N ASN A 61 9.26 -8.60 -1.86
CA ASN A 61 10.40 -9.50 -1.65
C ASN A 61 11.73 -8.86 -2.07
N LYS A 62 11.75 -8.11 -3.18
CA LYS A 62 12.99 -7.58 -3.78
C LYS A 62 13.41 -6.24 -3.21
N GLU A 63 12.46 -5.40 -2.79
CA GLU A 63 12.75 -4.01 -2.42
C GLU A 63 12.33 -3.71 -0.98
N TYR A 64 11.05 -3.90 -0.64
CA TYR A 64 10.52 -3.42 0.64
C TYR A 64 11.04 -4.20 1.85
N GLN A 65 10.99 -5.54 1.80
CA GLN A 65 11.43 -6.42 2.88
C GLN A 65 12.93 -6.23 3.22
N PRO A 66 13.87 -6.28 2.26
CA PRO A 66 15.29 -6.10 2.58
C PRO A 66 15.63 -4.68 3.03
N LEU A 67 14.89 -3.66 2.57
CA LEU A 67 15.13 -2.27 2.96
C LEU A 67 14.74 -1.99 4.43
N LEU A 68 13.63 -2.58 4.89
CA LEU A 68 13.05 -2.28 6.21
C LEU A 68 13.16 -3.44 7.21
N ASN A 69 13.77 -4.56 6.81
CA ASN A 69 13.78 -5.83 7.55
C ASN A 69 12.38 -6.20 8.07
N HIS A 70 11.36 -5.98 7.24
CA HIS A 70 9.98 -6.12 7.67
C HIS A 70 9.58 -7.60 7.84
N GLU A 71 9.00 -7.92 8.99
CA GLU A 71 8.37 -9.21 9.24
C GLU A 71 6.88 -9.18 8.89
N LYS A 72 6.42 -10.17 8.13
CA LYS A 72 5.02 -10.23 7.71
C LYS A 72 4.09 -10.35 8.92
N THR A 73 3.02 -9.55 8.92
CA THR A 73 2.01 -9.59 9.98
C THR A 73 1.12 -10.82 9.84
N LYS A 74 0.82 -11.53 10.93
CA LYS A 74 -0.12 -12.66 10.91
C LYS A 74 -1.55 -12.12 10.70
N LEU A 75 -2.17 -12.43 9.55
CA LEU A 75 -3.54 -12.00 9.23
C LEU A 75 -4.60 -13.05 9.59
N LYS A 76 -4.29 -13.95 10.53
CA LYS A 76 -5.22 -15.00 10.95
C LYS A 76 -6.42 -14.34 11.63
N ASN A 77 -7.63 -14.76 11.27
CA ASN A 77 -8.91 -14.28 11.82
C ASN A 77 -9.21 -12.78 11.56
N THR A 78 -8.43 -12.07 10.75
CA THR A 78 -8.67 -10.64 10.46
C THR A 78 -9.42 -10.40 9.14
N THR A 79 -9.92 -11.46 8.48
CA THR A 79 -10.51 -11.37 7.13
C THR A 79 -11.59 -10.29 7.00
N PHE A 80 -12.47 -10.16 8.00
CA PHE A 80 -13.52 -9.15 8.02
C PHE A 80 -13.02 -7.73 8.33
N LEU A 81 -11.88 -7.62 9.01
CA LEU A 81 -11.28 -6.34 9.38
C LEU A 81 -10.49 -5.72 8.23
N LEU A 82 -9.90 -6.52 7.33
CA LEU A 82 -9.04 -6.01 6.26
C LEU A 82 -9.76 -5.02 5.31
N PRO A 83 -11.00 -5.27 4.84
CA PRO A 83 -11.72 -4.30 4.01
C PRO A 83 -11.97 -2.99 4.75
N TYR A 84 -12.37 -3.04 6.03
CA TYR A 84 -12.58 -1.83 6.83
C TYR A 84 -11.30 -1.01 6.97
N LEU A 85 -10.17 -1.66 7.25
CA LEU A 85 -8.88 -1.00 7.31
C LEU A 85 -8.48 -0.40 5.96
N ALA A 86 -8.79 -1.07 4.85
CA ALA A 86 -8.53 -0.56 3.51
C ALA A 86 -9.33 0.72 3.23
N THR A 87 -10.63 0.74 3.56
CA THR A 87 -11.48 1.94 3.49
C THR A 87 -10.95 3.05 4.37
N GLN A 88 -10.58 2.77 5.62
CA GLN A 88 -10.02 3.79 6.52
C GLN A 88 -8.72 4.40 5.97
N LEU A 89 -7.81 3.58 5.44
CA LEU A 89 -6.58 4.06 4.79
C LEU A 89 -6.90 4.92 3.57
N HIS A 90 -7.83 4.47 2.73
CA HIS A 90 -8.28 5.18 1.54
C HIS A 90 -8.82 6.56 1.88
N THR A 91 -9.79 6.63 2.80
CA THR A 91 -10.38 7.89 3.28
C THR A 91 -9.31 8.80 3.89
N SER A 92 -8.41 8.26 4.70
CA SER A 92 -7.34 9.06 5.32
C SER A 92 -6.38 9.66 4.29
N LEU A 93 -6.01 8.90 3.24
CA LEU A 93 -5.17 9.40 2.14
C LEU A 93 -5.91 10.46 1.31
N SER A 94 -7.19 10.20 0.98
CA SER A 94 -8.03 11.13 0.23
C SER A 94 -8.20 12.45 0.97
N ASN A 95 -8.62 12.39 2.24
CA ASN A 95 -8.83 13.58 3.06
C ASN A 95 -7.52 14.36 3.25
N ASN A 96 -6.40 13.67 3.53
CA ASN A 96 -5.12 14.36 3.67
C ASN A 96 -4.71 15.06 2.37
N THR A 97 -4.92 14.42 1.22
CA THR A 97 -4.63 15.04 -0.07
C THR A 97 -5.54 16.25 -0.28
N GLN A 98 -6.86 16.10 -0.15
CA GLN A 98 -7.81 17.19 -0.41
C GLN A 98 -7.62 18.39 0.54
N GLU A 99 -7.47 18.14 1.84
CA GLU A 99 -7.41 19.21 2.84
C GLU A 99 -6.02 19.85 2.98
N ARG A 100 -4.95 19.09 2.72
CA ARG A 100 -3.56 19.53 3.00
C ARG A 100 -2.70 19.67 1.76
N PHE A 101 -3.23 19.46 0.54
CA PHE A 101 -2.45 19.56 -0.70
C PHE A 101 -1.71 20.90 -0.80
N ILE A 102 -2.40 22.04 -0.65
CA ILE A 102 -1.78 23.36 -0.76
C ILE A 102 -0.67 23.53 0.27
N GLN A 103 -0.87 23.08 1.51
CA GLN A 103 0.15 23.14 2.54
C GLN A 103 1.39 22.29 2.18
N HIS A 104 1.20 21.07 1.69
CA HIS A 104 2.29 20.20 1.24
C HIS A 104 3.02 20.78 0.03
N PHE A 105 2.27 21.30 -0.94
CA PHE A 105 2.80 21.91 -2.15
C PHE A 105 3.65 23.15 -1.84
N LEU A 106 3.16 24.02 -0.97
CA LEU A 106 3.90 25.21 -0.53
C LEU A 106 5.21 24.86 0.17
N ARG A 107 5.32 23.71 0.86
CA ARG A 107 6.61 23.26 1.42
C ARG A 107 7.66 22.93 0.36
N PHE A 108 7.25 22.53 -0.84
CA PHE A 108 8.18 22.26 -1.93
C PHE A 108 8.60 23.53 -2.68
N ILE A 109 7.70 24.51 -2.79
CA ILE A 109 8.00 25.79 -3.45
C ILE A 109 8.76 26.74 -2.53
N ASN A 110 8.28 26.91 -1.30
CA ASN A 110 8.82 27.87 -0.34
C ASN A 110 10.04 27.27 0.36
N LYS A 111 11.03 26.79 -0.42
CA LYS A 111 12.30 26.22 0.07
C LYS A 111 12.66 26.83 1.44
N THR A 112 12.66 25.97 2.45
CA THR A 112 13.31 26.26 3.72
C THR A 112 14.80 26.44 3.49
#